data_AF-A0A229S0H1-F1
#
_entry.id   AF-A0A229S0H1-F1
#
_cell.length_a   1.000
_cell.length_b   1.000
_cell.length_c   1.000
_cell.angle_alpha   90.00
_cell.angle_beta   90.00
_cell.angle_gamma   90.00
#
_symmetry.space_group_name_H-M   'P 1'
#
loop_
_entity.id
_entity.type
_entity.pdbx_description
1 polymer ?
#
loop_
_entity_poly.entity_id
_entity_poly.type
_entity_poly.pdbx_seq_one_letter_code
_entity_poly.pdbx_strand_id
1 'polypeptide(L)'
;MTISFAELLGPPPPDPIPVDWPGVEAWLGLRLPSSYKALVDVYGPVFVGGRLLLKAPVARDDRFDYADELAHVHKFCGAVSMDLPVDDRPRFHPKPGGLLVWGSTTFSEHLFWDTGASDDPEHWPVVVHQQRALNQGENPWFDLEMPFEEALTAIVRTGVRFPDTTLGPLAPTVERSLDYLKARSWGVPPPPEPKPAPDPRRLAAFTQGTGLDALCELVPPPEAPYLGEGSWEELFERLGTRLPTEFVALTERYGYGYFADWLHVPAPLRSDHRGLAKSVEESLYNYRDLRNDAPDYQPLAVWPEPGGFLPVLETQGGDEIGWLTLGEPDEWPVIVYPRHNDQGPPLTGLLTDLILEWLRGNFTTDGFVRLFVDEADPFETIRFEGVSPAPEQA
;
A
#
# COMPACT_ATOMS: atom_id res chain seq x y z
N MET A 1 27.13 1.18 -31.95
CA MET A 1 26.70 -0.18 -32.36
C MET A 1 25.68 -0.61 -31.33
N THR A 2 24.42 -0.68 -31.71
CA THR A 2 23.32 -1.14 -30.85
C THR A 2 23.54 -2.62 -30.55
N ILE A 3 23.71 -2.97 -29.29
CA ILE A 3 23.87 -4.36 -28.84
C ILE A 3 22.51 -5.03 -28.88
N SER A 4 22.42 -6.26 -29.35
CA SER A 4 21.14 -6.97 -29.34
C SER A 4 20.73 -7.38 -27.92
N PHE A 5 19.42 -7.47 -27.64
CA PHE A 5 18.96 -7.94 -26.32
C PHE A 5 19.47 -9.34 -25.96
N ALA A 6 19.67 -10.22 -26.95
CA ALA A 6 20.26 -11.54 -26.73
C ALA A 6 21.72 -11.48 -26.26
N GLU A 7 22.51 -10.54 -26.79
CA GLU A 7 23.88 -10.28 -26.32
C GLU A 7 23.90 -9.58 -24.95
N LEU A 8 22.84 -8.85 -24.61
CA LEU A 8 22.75 -8.14 -23.32
C LEU A 8 22.26 -9.06 -22.19
N LEU A 9 21.19 -9.83 -22.43
CA LEU A 9 20.42 -10.54 -21.41
C LEU A 9 20.59 -12.06 -21.45
N GLY A 10 21.22 -12.59 -22.50
CA GLY A 10 21.23 -14.02 -22.80
C GLY A 10 20.04 -14.45 -23.66
N PRO A 11 19.92 -15.75 -23.98
CA PRO A 11 18.87 -16.26 -24.88
C PRO A 11 17.47 -16.06 -24.27
N PRO A 12 16.45 -15.79 -25.09
CA PRO A 12 15.10 -15.61 -24.59
C PRO A 12 14.50 -16.92 -24.06
N PRO A 13 13.57 -16.85 -23.09
CA PRO A 13 12.80 -18.01 -22.66
C PRO A 13 11.93 -18.54 -23.83
N PRO A 14 11.54 -19.83 -23.79
CA PRO A 14 10.57 -20.35 -24.75
C PRO A 14 9.21 -19.67 -24.56
N ASP A 15 8.42 -19.66 -25.63
CA ASP A 15 7.02 -19.24 -25.65
C ASP A 15 6.78 -17.80 -25.16
N PRO A 16 7.06 -16.77 -25.98
CA PRO A 16 6.70 -15.40 -25.65
C PRO A 16 5.17 -15.26 -25.51
N ILE A 17 4.73 -14.38 -24.62
CA ILE A 17 3.31 -14.08 -24.41
C ILE A 17 2.98 -12.87 -25.28
N PRO A 18 2.08 -12.99 -26.29
CA PRO A 18 1.72 -11.86 -27.15
C PRO A 18 1.10 -10.71 -26.34
N VAL A 19 1.37 -9.47 -26.74
CA VAL A 19 0.81 -8.26 -26.12
C VAL A 19 0.05 -7.46 -27.17
N ASP A 20 -1.17 -7.03 -26.84
CA ASP A 20 -1.93 -6.06 -27.64
C ASP A 20 -1.42 -4.64 -27.39
N TRP A 21 -0.27 -4.28 -27.99
CA TRP A 21 0.32 -2.96 -27.80
C TRP A 21 -0.61 -1.79 -28.15
N PRO A 22 -1.37 -1.81 -29.27
CA PRO A 22 -2.35 -0.76 -29.55
C PRO A 22 -3.39 -0.60 -28.44
N GLY A 23 -3.91 -1.70 -27.89
CA GLY A 23 -4.83 -1.67 -26.77
C GLY A 23 -4.18 -1.11 -25.50
N VAL A 24 -2.98 -1.57 -25.16
CA VAL A 24 -2.20 -1.09 -24.00
C VAL A 24 -1.92 0.41 -24.09
N GLU A 25 -1.42 0.89 -25.22
CA GLU A 25 -1.11 2.31 -25.44
C GLU A 25 -2.38 3.18 -25.44
N ALA A 26 -3.50 2.66 -25.98
CA ALA A 26 -4.78 3.34 -25.92
C ALA A 26 -5.33 3.44 -24.49
N TRP A 27 -5.18 2.39 -23.68
CA TRP A 27 -5.61 2.37 -22.28
C TRP A 27 -4.75 3.29 -21.40
N LEU A 28 -3.42 3.26 -21.60
CA LEU A 28 -2.49 4.19 -20.93
C LEU A 28 -2.65 5.63 -21.46
N GLY A 29 -3.19 5.85 -22.64
CA GLY A 29 -3.16 7.17 -23.28
C GLY A 29 -1.73 7.66 -23.59
N LEU A 30 -0.76 6.75 -23.66
CA LEU A 30 0.66 7.00 -23.87
C LEU A 30 1.23 6.02 -24.89
N ARG A 31 2.20 6.48 -25.69
CA ARG A 31 3.07 5.57 -26.45
C ARG A 31 4.19 5.08 -25.54
N LEU A 32 4.59 3.83 -25.68
CA LEU A 32 5.70 3.24 -24.92
C LEU A 32 6.98 3.18 -25.77
N PRO A 33 8.18 3.18 -25.14
CA PRO A 33 9.44 3.03 -25.87
C PRO A 33 9.44 1.77 -26.74
N SER A 34 9.85 1.91 -28.00
CA SER A 34 9.90 0.82 -28.97
C SER A 34 10.87 -0.28 -28.55
N SER A 35 11.99 0.10 -27.92
CA SER A 35 12.96 -0.82 -27.32
C SER A 35 12.35 -1.69 -26.22
N TYR A 36 11.49 -1.12 -25.36
CA TYR A 36 10.75 -1.88 -24.35
C TYR A 36 9.75 -2.85 -24.98
N LYS A 37 8.95 -2.40 -25.95
CA LYS A 37 7.97 -3.26 -26.64
C LYS A 37 8.65 -4.44 -27.33
N ALA A 38 9.74 -4.18 -28.07
CA ALA A 38 10.52 -5.23 -28.73
C ALA A 38 11.16 -6.21 -27.75
N LEU A 39 11.59 -5.73 -26.57
CA LEU A 39 12.12 -6.59 -25.52
C LEU A 39 11.02 -7.50 -24.94
N VAL A 40 9.85 -6.94 -24.61
CA VAL A 40 8.71 -7.70 -24.07
C VAL A 40 8.14 -8.68 -25.08
N ASP A 41 8.07 -8.34 -26.37
CA ASP A 41 7.61 -9.26 -27.42
C ASP A 41 8.47 -10.53 -27.52
N VAL A 42 9.74 -10.44 -27.16
CA VAL A 42 10.71 -11.55 -27.26
C VAL A 42 10.86 -12.29 -25.94
N TYR A 43 10.98 -11.57 -24.82
CA TYR A 43 11.27 -12.17 -23.51
C TYR A 43 10.00 -12.38 -22.67
N GLY A 44 8.99 -11.52 -22.84
CA GLY A 44 7.87 -11.43 -21.92
C GLY A 44 8.29 -10.98 -20.52
N PRO A 45 7.46 -11.23 -19.50
CA PRO A 45 7.84 -10.97 -18.12
C PRO A 45 8.94 -11.93 -17.67
N VAL A 46 10.09 -11.39 -17.26
CA VAL A 46 11.28 -12.17 -16.87
C VAL A 46 12.08 -11.48 -15.77
N PHE A 47 12.77 -12.28 -14.98
CA PHE A 47 13.85 -11.83 -14.10
C PHE A 47 15.17 -11.83 -14.86
N VAL A 48 15.79 -10.66 -14.99
CA VAL A 48 17.16 -10.50 -15.47
C VAL A 48 18.12 -10.65 -14.29
N GLY A 49 19.11 -11.52 -14.44
CA GLY A 49 20.10 -11.83 -13.41
C GLY A 49 19.51 -12.32 -12.08
N GLY A 50 18.28 -12.86 -12.11
CA GLY A 50 17.53 -13.25 -10.91
C GLY A 50 17.16 -12.10 -9.98
N ARG A 51 17.26 -10.84 -10.44
CA ARG A 51 17.09 -9.64 -9.59
C ARG A 51 16.13 -8.62 -10.14
N LEU A 52 16.24 -8.25 -11.42
CA LEU A 52 15.38 -7.25 -12.06
C LEU A 52 14.21 -7.93 -12.76
N LEU A 53 13.01 -7.75 -12.25
CA LEU A 53 11.78 -8.12 -12.94
C LEU A 53 11.48 -7.07 -14.02
N LEU A 54 11.56 -7.49 -15.28
CA LEU A 54 10.95 -6.78 -16.40
C LEU A 54 9.46 -7.06 -16.38
N LYS A 55 8.63 -6.06 -16.08
CA LYS A 55 7.18 -6.22 -16.11
C LYS A 55 6.69 -6.16 -17.55
N ALA A 56 5.60 -6.87 -17.82
CA ALA A 56 4.94 -6.92 -19.12
C ALA A 56 3.41 -6.82 -18.94
N PRO A 57 2.66 -6.32 -19.94
CA PRO A 57 1.20 -6.32 -19.92
C PRO A 57 0.63 -7.74 -20.05
N VAL A 58 0.64 -8.46 -18.94
CA VAL A 58 0.13 -9.83 -18.81
C VAL A 58 -0.80 -9.94 -17.60
N ALA A 59 -1.63 -10.97 -17.59
CA ALA A 59 -2.50 -11.26 -16.45
C ALA A 59 -2.55 -12.76 -16.13
N ARG A 60 -2.97 -13.04 -14.92
CA ARG A 60 -3.29 -14.37 -14.44
C ARG A 60 -4.46 -14.28 -13.45
N ASP A 61 -5.58 -14.92 -13.79
CA ASP A 61 -6.89 -14.81 -13.12
C ASP A 61 -6.87 -14.84 -11.58
N ASP A 62 -6.00 -15.67 -11.00
CA ASP A 62 -5.94 -15.94 -9.56
C ASP A 62 -4.79 -15.20 -8.84
N ARG A 63 -4.04 -14.35 -9.55
CA ARG A 63 -2.76 -13.83 -9.03
C ARG A 63 -2.48 -12.36 -9.29
N PHE A 64 -2.58 -11.90 -10.53
CA PHE A 64 -2.22 -10.53 -10.88
C PHE A 64 -2.91 -10.09 -12.17
N ASP A 65 -3.16 -8.79 -12.25
CA ASP A 65 -3.54 -8.08 -13.47
C ASP A 65 -2.59 -6.89 -13.67
N TYR A 66 -2.25 -6.60 -14.92
CA TYR A 66 -1.31 -5.53 -15.24
C TYR A 66 -1.77 -4.16 -14.72
N ALA A 67 -3.07 -3.82 -14.85
CA ALA A 67 -3.58 -2.55 -14.34
C ALA A 67 -3.50 -2.47 -12.82
N ASP A 68 -3.87 -3.55 -12.13
CA ASP A 68 -3.81 -3.62 -10.67
C ASP A 68 -2.37 -3.51 -10.17
N GLU A 69 -1.40 -4.13 -10.85
CA GLU A 69 0.02 -4.01 -10.50
C GLU A 69 0.56 -2.59 -10.69
N LEU A 70 0.17 -1.89 -11.77
CA LEU A 70 0.54 -0.49 -11.98
C LEU A 70 -0.03 0.38 -10.85
N ALA A 71 -1.34 0.27 -10.60
CA ALA A 71 -2.04 1.04 -9.58
C ALA A 71 -1.47 0.79 -8.18
N HIS A 72 -1.18 -0.48 -7.86
CA HIS A 72 -0.61 -0.86 -6.57
C HIS A 72 0.75 -0.21 -6.32
N VAL A 73 1.68 -0.30 -7.30
CA VAL A 73 3.01 0.32 -7.15
C VAL A 73 2.92 1.84 -7.09
N HIS A 74 2.07 2.46 -7.92
CA HIS A 74 1.87 3.91 -7.90
C HIS A 74 1.28 4.39 -6.58
N LYS A 75 0.28 3.71 -6.04
CA LYS A 75 -0.33 4.00 -4.72
C LYS A 75 0.70 3.84 -3.60
N PHE A 76 1.45 2.74 -3.60
CA PHE A 76 2.49 2.47 -2.60
C PHE A 76 3.58 3.56 -2.63
N CYS A 77 4.17 3.82 -3.81
CA CYS A 77 5.22 4.82 -3.96
C CYS A 77 4.71 6.25 -3.68
N GLY A 78 3.44 6.55 -3.98
CA GLY A 78 2.79 7.80 -3.58
C GLY A 78 2.70 7.95 -2.06
N ALA A 79 2.28 6.90 -1.35
CA ALA A 79 2.15 6.91 0.11
C ALA A 79 3.48 7.12 0.81
N VAL A 80 4.51 6.35 0.44
CA VAL A 80 5.83 6.48 1.07
C VAL A 80 6.54 7.80 0.72
N SER A 81 6.06 8.54 -0.28
CA SER A 81 6.59 9.85 -0.66
C SER A 81 5.90 11.02 0.04
N MET A 82 4.87 10.77 0.86
CA MET A 82 4.08 11.84 1.48
C MET A 82 4.86 12.69 2.49
N ASP A 83 5.94 12.13 3.04
CA ASP A 83 6.84 12.83 3.97
C ASP A 83 7.86 13.73 3.25
N LEU A 84 7.97 13.63 1.93
CA LEU A 84 8.79 14.55 1.13
C LEU A 84 8.14 15.95 1.04
N PRO A 85 8.95 17.01 0.85
CA PRO A 85 8.45 18.31 0.46
C PRO A 85 7.52 18.21 -0.75
N VAL A 86 6.44 19.00 -0.77
CA VAL A 86 5.39 18.92 -1.81
C VAL A 86 5.97 18.98 -3.23
N ASP A 87 6.96 19.84 -3.44
CA ASP A 87 7.61 20.04 -4.74
C ASP A 87 8.50 18.85 -5.17
N ASP A 88 8.94 18.03 -4.21
CA ASP A 88 9.79 16.85 -4.44
C ASP A 88 8.96 15.56 -4.58
N ARG A 89 7.64 15.62 -4.37
CA ARG A 89 6.77 14.45 -4.48
C ARG A 89 6.59 14.05 -5.94
N PRO A 90 6.88 12.79 -6.30
CA PRO A 90 6.62 12.30 -7.64
C PRO A 90 5.12 12.32 -7.95
N ARG A 91 4.80 12.62 -9.20
CA ARG A 91 3.48 12.40 -9.78
C ARG A 91 3.48 11.05 -10.45
N PHE A 92 2.35 10.35 -10.48
CA PHE A 92 2.20 9.05 -11.13
C PHE A 92 1.17 9.11 -12.26
N HIS A 93 1.42 8.37 -13.33
CA HIS A 93 0.46 8.18 -14.41
C HIS A 93 -0.83 7.55 -13.83
N PRO A 94 -2.06 8.00 -14.18
CA PRO A 94 -2.47 8.74 -15.38
C PRO A 94 -2.36 10.26 -15.32
N LYS A 95 -1.82 10.86 -14.25
CA LYS A 95 -1.62 12.31 -14.21
C LYS A 95 -0.68 12.73 -15.34
N PRO A 96 -0.95 13.86 -16.03
CA PRO A 96 -0.06 14.37 -17.07
C PRO A 96 1.39 14.48 -16.57
N GLY A 97 2.32 13.87 -17.31
CA GLY A 97 3.75 13.84 -16.97
C GLY A 97 4.09 12.99 -15.73
N GLY A 98 3.21 12.08 -15.31
CA GLY A 98 3.46 11.21 -14.15
C GLY A 98 4.40 10.04 -14.46
N LEU A 99 5.09 9.55 -13.45
CA LEU A 99 5.93 8.35 -13.50
C LEU A 99 5.11 7.11 -13.85
N LEU A 100 5.60 6.30 -14.77
CA LEU A 100 5.00 5.02 -15.18
C LEU A 100 5.96 3.87 -14.85
N VAL A 101 5.53 2.91 -14.02
CA VAL A 101 6.39 1.81 -13.59
C VAL A 101 6.56 0.79 -14.73
N TRP A 102 7.77 0.29 -14.92
CA TRP A 102 8.08 -0.73 -15.92
C TRP A 102 8.85 -1.93 -15.37
N GLY A 103 9.44 -1.79 -14.19
CA GLY A 103 10.25 -2.83 -13.58
C GLY A 103 10.28 -2.74 -12.07
N SER A 104 10.70 -3.82 -11.45
CA SER A 104 11.00 -3.85 -10.02
C SER A 104 12.14 -4.81 -9.73
N THR A 105 12.76 -4.70 -8.57
CA THR A 105 13.80 -5.63 -8.15
C THR A 105 13.30 -6.55 -7.04
N THR A 106 14.03 -7.64 -6.78
CA THR A 106 13.82 -8.49 -5.61
C THR A 106 14.17 -7.82 -4.28
N PHE A 107 14.77 -6.63 -4.30
CA PHE A 107 15.05 -5.80 -3.12
C PHE A 107 14.02 -4.67 -2.94
N SER A 108 12.88 -4.76 -3.63
CA SER A 108 11.77 -3.80 -3.55
C SER A 108 12.12 -2.41 -4.11
N GLU A 109 13.11 -2.31 -5.00
CA GLU A 109 13.24 -1.10 -5.82
C GLU A 109 12.22 -1.13 -6.96
N HIS A 110 11.68 0.04 -7.32
CA HIS A 110 10.77 0.21 -8.45
C HIS A 110 11.40 1.12 -9.50
N LEU A 111 11.27 0.75 -10.77
CA LEU A 111 11.85 1.49 -11.89
C LEU A 111 10.71 2.06 -12.74
N PHE A 112 10.82 3.36 -13.02
CA PHE A 112 9.81 4.15 -13.70
C PHE A 112 10.38 4.83 -14.94
N TRP A 113 9.52 5.18 -15.88
CA TRP A 113 9.79 6.20 -16.88
C TRP A 113 9.23 7.53 -16.39
N ASP A 114 10.00 8.61 -16.52
CA ASP A 114 9.46 9.97 -16.43
C ASP A 114 8.83 10.38 -17.75
N THR A 115 7.50 10.24 -17.82
CA THR A 115 6.72 10.54 -19.02
C THR A 115 6.56 12.04 -19.27
N GLY A 116 6.91 12.89 -18.30
CA GLY A 116 6.84 14.35 -18.40
C GLY A 116 8.09 14.99 -18.99
N ALA A 117 9.21 14.26 -19.03
CA ALA A 117 10.48 14.78 -19.52
C ALA A 117 10.52 15.05 -21.04
N SER A 118 9.68 14.37 -21.82
CA SER A 118 9.66 14.45 -23.29
C SER A 118 8.35 13.96 -23.89
N ASP A 119 7.92 14.54 -25.02
CA ASP A 119 6.80 14.03 -25.83
C ASP A 119 7.16 12.75 -26.62
N ASP A 120 8.45 12.47 -26.75
CA ASP A 120 8.98 11.27 -27.40
C ASP A 120 9.38 10.22 -26.36
N PRO A 121 8.70 9.05 -26.30
CA PRO A 121 8.95 8.03 -25.29
C PRO A 121 10.35 7.43 -25.32
N GLU A 122 11.05 7.51 -26.46
CA GLU A 122 12.45 7.03 -26.55
C GLU A 122 13.41 7.85 -25.68
N HIS A 123 13.00 9.05 -25.26
CA HIS A 123 13.81 9.97 -24.47
C HIS A 123 13.37 10.07 -23.00
N TRP A 124 12.42 9.26 -22.55
CA TRP A 124 12.01 9.24 -21.14
C TRP A 124 13.12 8.70 -20.25
N PRO A 125 13.64 9.50 -19.29
CA PRO A 125 14.65 9.01 -18.38
C PRO A 125 14.04 7.99 -17.41
N VAL A 126 14.89 7.07 -16.95
CA VAL A 126 14.53 6.10 -15.92
C VAL A 126 14.71 6.72 -14.55
N VAL A 127 13.67 6.66 -13.74
CA VAL A 127 13.68 7.06 -12.33
C VAL A 127 13.58 5.81 -11.46
N VAL A 128 14.38 5.73 -10.41
CA VAL A 128 14.41 4.60 -9.47
C VAL A 128 13.90 5.04 -8.11
N HIS A 129 12.92 4.32 -7.57
CA HIS A 129 12.55 4.37 -6.16
C HIS A 129 13.35 3.32 -5.39
N GLN A 130 14.12 3.76 -4.39
CA GLN A 130 14.99 2.91 -3.59
C GLN A 130 14.45 2.70 -2.17
N GLN A 131 13.94 1.49 -1.90
CA GLN A 131 13.40 1.13 -0.58
C GLN A 131 14.41 1.33 0.56
N ARG A 132 15.70 1.10 0.30
CA ARG A 132 16.74 1.26 1.32
C ARG A 132 16.89 2.72 1.78
N ALA A 133 16.93 3.67 0.84
CA ALA A 133 17.04 5.10 1.15
C ALA A 133 15.80 5.56 1.95
N LEU A 134 14.61 5.09 1.54
CA LEU A 134 13.37 5.31 2.30
C LEU A 134 13.51 4.83 3.76
N ASN A 135 13.99 3.59 3.97
CA ASN A 135 14.18 3.04 5.32
C ASN A 135 15.23 3.79 6.15
N GLN A 136 16.12 4.56 5.51
CA GLN A 136 17.12 5.41 6.17
C GLN A 136 16.61 6.84 6.43
N GLY A 137 15.37 7.16 6.04
CA GLY A 137 14.82 8.51 6.14
C GLY A 137 15.38 9.48 5.10
N GLU A 138 15.97 8.97 4.03
CA GLU A 138 16.50 9.77 2.92
C GLU A 138 15.49 9.86 1.77
N ASN A 139 15.69 10.80 0.83
CA ASN A 139 14.86 10.86 -0.37
C ASN A 139 15.11 9.59 -1.23
N PRO A 140 14.10 8.75 -1.47
CA PRO A 140 14.29 7.48 -2.16
C PRO A 140 14.29 7.59 -3.69
N TRP A 141 14.12 8.79 -4.27
CA TRP A 141 13.96 8.98 -5.70
C TRP A 141 15.27 9.41 -6.37
N PHE A 142 15.70 8.61 -7.35
CA PHE A 142 16.92 8.85 -8.11
C PHE A 142 16.62 8.88 -9.61
N ASP A 143 16.82 10.04 -10.24
CA ASP A 143 16.82 10.15 -11.69
C ASP A 143 18.17 9.63 -12.24
N LEU A 144 18.12 8.67 -13.15
CA LEU A 144 19.31 8.14 -13.80
C LEU A 144 19.77 9.00 -14.97
N GLU A 145 18.94 9.94 -15.43
CA GLU A 145 19.14 10.78 -16.62
C GLU A 145 19.38 9.95 -17.90
N MET A 146 18.97 8.67 -17.89
CA MET A 146 19.21 7.70 -18.95
C MET A 146 17.89 7.18 -19.52
N PRO A 147 17.71 7.13 -20.85
CA PRO A 147 16.58 6.45 -21.46
C PRO A 147 16.63 4.93 -21.23
N PHE A 148 15.51 4.25 -21.46
CA PHE A 148 15.32 2.83 -21.14
C PHE A 148 16.46 1.90 -21.55
N GLU A 149 16.90 1.94 -22.82
CA GLU A 149 17.93 1.03 -23.33
C GLU A 149 19.29 1.28 -22.68
N GLU A 150 19.63 2.54 -22.45
CA GLU A 150 20.87 2.94 -21.79
C GLU A 150 20.86 2.51 -20.32
N ALA A 151 19.77 2.78 -19.60
CA ALA A 151 19.60 2.39 -18.21
C ALA A 151 19.66 0.86 -18.04
N LEU A 152 18.94 0.09 -18.88
CA LEU A 152 18.98 -1.37 -18.84
C LEU A 152 20.39 -1.89 -19.13
N THR A 153 21.08 -1.31 -20.11
CA THR A 153 22.46 -1.68 -20.44
C THR A 153 23.42 -1.40 -19.28
N ALA A 154 23.30 -0.23 -18.64
CA ALA A 154 24.11 0.14 -17.49
C ALA A 154 23.85 -0.81 -16.31
N ILE A 155 22.59 -1.08 -15.96
CA ILE A 155 22.19 -2.00 -14.88
C ILE A 155 22.78 -3.39 -15.12
N VAL A 156 22.73 -3.90 -16.35
CA VAL A 156 23.22 -5.26 -16.64
C VAL A 156 24.74 -5.32 -16.69
N ARG A 157 25.41 -4.39 -17.39
CA ARG A 157 26.85 -4.50 -17.68
C ARG A 157 27.76 -3.88 -16.64
N THR A 158 27.41 -2.71 -16.13
CA THR A 158 28.31 -1.91 -15.28
C THR A 158 27.81 -1.80 -13.85
N GLY A 159 26.50 -1.94 -13.64
CA GLY A 159 25.82 -1.51 -12.43
C GLY A 159 25.64 0.01 -12.39
N VAL A 160 24.55 0.44 -11.78
CA VAL A 160 24.24 1.85 -11.51
C VAL A 160 24.49 2.12 -10.03
N ARG A 161 25.36 3.09 -9.73
CA ARG A 161 25.76 3.41 -8.36
C ARG A 161 24.80 4.44 -7.75
N PHE A 162 24.34 4.13 -6.55
CA PHE A 162 23.67 5.06 -5.64
C PHE A 162 24.62 5.36 -4.46
N PRO A 163 24.32 6.34 -3.59
CA PRO A 163 25.20 6.68 -2.45
C PRO A 163 25.59 5.47 -1.59
N ASP A 164 24.61 4.59 -1.31
CA ASP A 164 24.76 3.50 -0.35
C ASP A 164 24.71 2.09 -0.95
N THR A 165 24.44 1.96 -2.25
CA THR A 165 24.33 0.65 -2.92
C THR A 165 24.62 0.73 -4.41
N THR A 166 24.57 -0.40 -5.10
CA THR A 166 24.65 -0.46 -6.56
C THR A 166 23.56 -1.40 -7.09
N LEU A 167 22.78 -0.93 -8.05
CA LEU A 167 21.86 -1.77 -8.81
C LEU A 167 22.62 -2.40 -9.98
N GLY A 168 22.92 -3.69 -9.85
CA GLY A 168 23.75 -4.42 -10.79
C GLY A 168 25.26 -4.34 -10.47
N PRO A 169 26.15 -4.77 -11.39
CA PRO A 169 25.84 -5.42 -12.66
C PRO A 169 25.05 -6.71 -12.46
N LEU A 170 24.25 -7.09 -13.46
CA LEU A 170 23.43 -8.30 -13.43
C LEU A 170 24.04 -9.38 -14.32
N ALA A 171 23.88 -10.64 -13.91
CA ALA A 171 24.23 -11.74 -14.81
C ALA A 171 23.34 -11.68 -16.06
N PRO A 172 23.89 -11.89 -17.28
CA PRO A 172 23.14 -11.91 -18.53
C PRO A 172 22.40 -13.24 -18.66
N THR A 173 21.48 -13.47 -17.72
CA THR A 173 20.62 -14.64 -17.62
C THR A 173 19.20 -14.18 -17.40
N VAL A 174 18.24 -14.82 -18.07
CA VAL A 174 16.82 -14.56 -17.89
C VAL A 174 16.12 -15.78 -17.33
N GLU A 175 15.19 -15.56 -16.41
CA GLU A 175 14.34 -16.60 -15.84
C GLU A 175 12.89 -16.14 -15.83
N ARG A 176 11.96 -17.01 -16.23
CA ARG A 176 10.52 -16.79 -16.08
C ARG A 176 10.03 -17.58 -14.88
N SER A 177 9.54 -16.88 -13.84
CA SER A 177 9.03 -17.55 -12.63
C SER A 177 7.82 -18.43 -12.96
N LEU A 178 7.53 -19.40 -12.07
CA LEU A 178 6.38 -20.30 -12.21
C LEU A 178 5.05 -19.55 -12.36
N ASP A 179 4.94 -18.37 -11.76
CA ASP A 179 3.72 -17.57 -11.85
C ASP A 179 3.50 -17.02 -13.26
N TYR A 180 4.57 -16.58 -13.92
CA TYR A 180 4.53 -16.07 -15.29
C TYR A 180 4.47 -17.17 -16.37
N LEU A 181 4.83 -18.42 -16.06
CA LEU A 181 4.62 -19.55 -16.98
C LEU A 181 3.13 -19.81 -17.28
N LYS A 182 2.24 -19.40 -16.36
CA LYS A 182 0.78 -19.51 -16.50
C LYS A 182 0.12 -18.19 -16.87
N ALA A 183 0.91 -17.14 -17.09
CA ALA A 183 0.37 -15.85 -17.49
C ALA A 183 -0.15 -15.91 -18.92
N ARG A 184 -1.16 -15.10 -19.19
CA ARG A 184 -1.73 -14.90 -20.52
C ARG A 184 -1.56 -13.44 -20.93
N SER A 185 -1.79 -13.18 -22.21
CA SER A 185 -1.93 -11.82 -22.72
C SER A 185 -2.95 -11.06 -21.88
N TRP A 186 -2.62 -9.83 -21.51
CA TRP A 186 -3.52 -8.99 -20.74
C TRP A 186 -4.75 -8.64 -21.59
N GLY A 187 -5.94 -8.95 -21.06
CA GLY A 187 -7.19 -8.56 -21.68
C GLY A 187 -7.45 -7.09 -21.38
N VAL A 188 -6.97 -6.20 -22.25
CA VAL A 188 -7.06 -4.75 -22.08
C VAL A 188 -8.51 -4.36 -21.72
N PRO A 189 -8.75 -3.85 -20.52
CA PRO A 189 -10.08 -3.44 -20.12
C PRO A 189 -10.51 -2.20 -20.93
N PRO A 190 -11.81 -1.94 -21.05
CA PRO A 190 -12.25 -0.68 -21.63
C PRO A 190 -11.62 0.49 -20.86
N PRO A 191 -11.34 1.62 -21.52
CA PRO A 191 -10.87 2.82 -20.84
C PRO A 191 -11.81 3.14 -19.66
N PRO A 192 -11.26 3.51 -18.48
CA PRO A 192 -12.09 3.85 -17.34
C PRO A 192 -13.06 4.96 -17.73
N GLU A 193 -14.36 4.75 -17.48
CA GLU A 193 -15.36 5.79 -17.72
C GLU A 193 -15.03 7.04 -16.89
N PRO A 194 -15.36 8.25 -17.38
CA PRO A 194 -15.23 9.46 -16.58
C PRO A 194 -15.95 9.27 -15.26
N LYS A 195 -15.21 9.29 -14.14
CA LYS A 195 -15.81 9.12 -12.83
C LYS A 195 -16.84 10.24 -12.62
N PRO A 196 -18.05 9.92 -12.14
CA PRO A 196 -19.05 10.95 -11.85
C PRO A 196 -18.49 11.92 -10.81
N ALA A 197 -18.95 13.17 -10.85
CA ALA A 197 -18.61 14.14 -9.83
C ALA A 197 -18.94 13.55 -8.44
N PRO A 198 -18.07 13.75 -7.44
CA PRO A 198 -18.28 13.18 -6.12
C PRO A 198 -19.57 13.73 -5.49
N ASP A 199 -20.24 12.88 -4.71
CA ASP A 199 -21.44 13.26 -3.96
C ASP A 199 -21.12 14.49 -3.07
N PRO A 200 -21.89 15.61 -3.18
CA PRO A 200 -21.70 16.78 -2.35
C PRO A 200 -21.68 16.50 -0.85
N ARG A 201 -22.43 15.49 -0.37
CA ARG A 201 -22.42 15.09 1.05
C ARG A 201 -21.10 14.44 1.43
N ARG A 202 -20.62 13.51 0.61
CA ARG A 202 -19.32 12.86 0.78
C ARG A 202 -18.17 13.88 0.73
N LEU A 203 -18.27 14.91 -0.12
CA LEU A 203 -17.31 16.01 -0.19
C LEU A 203 -17.34 16.91 1.06
N ALA A 204 -18.53 17.24 1.59
CA ALA A 204 -18.64 17.98 2.85
C ALA A 204 -18.07 17.18 4.02
N ALA A 205 -18.35 15.87 4.05
CA ALA A 205 -17.78 14.93 5.00
C ALA A 205 -16.26 14.79 4.84
N PHE A 206 -15.71 14.87 3.63
CA PHE A 206 -14.26 14.86 3.41
C PHE A 206 -13.58 16.15 3.91
N THR A 207 -14.21 17.31 3.76
CA THR A 207 -13.54 18.60 3.99
C THR A 207 -13.71 19.15 5.41
N GLN A 208 -14.88 18.94 6.04
CA GLN A 208 -15.22 19.63 7.30
C GLN A 208 -16.00 18.78 8.31
N GLY A 209 -16.42 17.56 7.96
CA GLY A 209 -17.18 16.70 8.87
C GLY A 209 -16.42 16.28 10.13
N THR A 210 -17.12 15.85 11.16
CA THR A 210 -16.55 15.34 12.42
C THR A 210 -17.39 14.17 12.94
N GLY A 211 -16.77 13.25 13.69
CA GLY A 211 -17.44 12.12 14.31
C GLY A 211 -18.00 11.07 13.34
N LEU A 212 -18.79 10.15 13.89
CA LEU A 212 -19.25 8.94 13.20
C LEU A 212 -20.19 9.22 12.02
N ASP A 213 -21.04 10.25 12.11
CA ASP A 213 -21.94 10.61 11.01
C ASP A 213 -21.14 11.09 9.78
N ALA A 214 -20.11 11.91 10.00
CA ALA A 214 -19.21 12.33 8.92
C ALA A 214 -18.40 11.16 8.37
N LEU A 215 -17.95 10.23 9.22
CA LEU A 215 -17.27 9.03 8.76
C LEU A 215 -18.18 8.17 7.88
N CYS A 216 -19.45 7.96 8.28
CA CYS A 216 -20.45 7.23 7.48
C CYS A 216 -20.76 7.90 6.14
N GLU A 217 -20.83 9.23 6.11
CA GLU A 217 -21.04 9.99 4.86
C GLU A 217 -19.78 9.98 3.97
N LEU A 218 -18.58 9.99 4.56
CA LEU A 218 -17.32 9.92 3.82
C LEU A 218 -17.07 8.52 3.25
N VAL A 219 -17.31 7.49 4.07
CA VAL A 219 -17.11 6.08 3.76
C VAL A 219 -18.41 5.34 4.08
N PRO A 220 -19.31 5.15 3.09
CA PRO A 220 -20.56 4.46 3.34
C PRO A 220 -20.35 3.09 4.01
N PRO A 221 -21.03 2.78 5.11
CA PRO A 221 -20.91 1.50 5.78
C PRO A 221 -21.46 0.36 4.92
N PRO A 222 -21.01 -0.90 5.11
CA PRO A 222 -21.63 -2.06 4.47
C PRO A 222 -23.12 -2.17 4.78
N GLU A 223 -23.91 -2.67 3.82
CA GLU A 223 -25.35 -2.92 4.04
C GLU A 223 -25.60 -3.93 5.17
N ALA A 224 -24.68 -4.88 5.35
CA ALA A 224 -24.73 -5.91 6.39
C ALA A 224 -23.35 -6.06 7.06
N PRO A 225 -23.03 -5.23 8.07
CA PRO A 225 -21.77 -5.35 8.79
C PRO A 225 -21.71 -6.65 9.58
N TYR A 226 -20.59 -7.36 9.49
CA TYR A 226 -20.37 -8.60 10.23
C TYR A 226 -19.65 -8.31 11.55
N LEU A 227 -20.32 -8.58 12.68
CA LEU A 227 -19.76 -8.38 14.02
C LEU A 227 -19.10 -9.63 14.58
N GLY A 228 -19.54 -10.82 14.14
CA GLY A 228 -19.27 -12.11 14.79
C GLY A 228 -20.53 -12.69 15.44
N GLU A 229 -20.38 -13.88 16.03
CA GLU A 229 -21.49 -14.70 16.54
C GLU A 229 -21.78 -14.48 18.04
N GLY A 230 -20.89 -13.80 18.76
CA GLY A 230 -20.99 -13.55 20.20
C GLY A 230 -21.82 -12.33 20.58
N SER A 231 -21.74 -11.96 21.86
CA SER A 231 -22.40 -10.78 22.45
C SER A 231 -21.39 -9.78 23.03
N TRP A 232 -21.83 -8.53 23.15
CA TRP A 232 -21.04 -7.47 23.79
C TRP A 232 -20.72 -7.80 25.25
N GLU A 233 -21.65 -8.42 25.97
CA GLU A 233 -21.45 -8.85 27.36
C GLU A 233 -20.31 -9.87 27.48
N GLU A 234 -20.27 -10.88 26.61
CA GLU A 234 -19.19 -11.89 26.58
C GLU A 234 -17.83 -11.25 26.24
N LEU A 235 -17.82 -10.29 25.29
CA LEU A 235 -16.61 -9.55 24.96
C LEU A 235 -16.11 -8.73 26.17
N PHE A 236 -16.98 -7.99 26.83
CA PHE A 236 -16.61 -7.15 27.98
C PHE A 236 -16.12 -8.00 29.16
N GLU A 237 -16.75 -9.15 29.41
CA GLU A 237 -16.28 -10.10 30.43
C GLU A 237 -14.87 -10.62 30.08
N ARG A 238 -14.64 -10.98 28.81
CA ARG A 238 -13.36 -11.50 28.34
C ARG A 238 -12.24 -10.47 28.37
N LEU A 239 -12.53 -9.22 27.99
CA LEU A 239 -11.57 -8.11 28.08
C LEU A 239 -11.36 -7.63 29.53
N GLY A 240 -12.32 -7.90 30.42
CA GLY A 240 -12.31 -7.40 31.80
C GLY A 240 -12.67 -5.92 31.92
N THR A 241 -13.24 -5.32 30.86
CA THR A 241 -13.63 -3.91 30.83
C THR A 241 -14.68 -3.66 29.75
N ARG A 242 -15.42 -2.55 29.89
CA ARG A 242 -16.24 -2.02 28.79
C ARG A 242 -15.35 -1.25 27.83
N LEU A 243 -15.77 -1.16 26.58
CA LEU A 243 -15.12 -0.33 25.57
C LEU A 243 -15.81 1.04 25.47
N PRO A 244 -15.11 2.07 24.96
CA PRO A 244 -15.72 3.36 24.69
C PRO A 244 -16.96 3.22 23.80
N THR A 245 -18.00 3.98 24.11
CA THR A 245 -19.30 3.98 23.41
C THR A 245 -19.12 4.28 21.92
N GLU A 246 -18.16 5.15 21.57
CA GLU A 246 -17.87 5.47 20.17
C GLU A 246 -17.39 4.26 19.36
N PHE A 247 -16.62 3.35 19.98
CA PHE A 247 -16.08 2.19 19.28
C PHE A 247 -17.15 1.12 19.06
N VAL A 248 -18.03 0.95 20.04
CA VAL A 248 -19.23 0.10 19.89
C VAL A 248 -20.07 0.63 18.73
N ALA A 249 -20.36 1.94 18.70
CA ALA A 249 -21.15 2.53 17.62
C ALA A 249 -20.46 2.42 16.25
N LEU A 250 -19.14 2.66 16.17
CA LEU A 250 -18.34 2.51 14.95
C LEU A 250 -18.42 1.07 14.41
N THR A 251 -18.12 0.09 15.26
CA THR A 251 -18.08 -1.31 14.85
C THR A 251 -19.47 -1.87 14.55
N GLU A 252 -20.54 -1.40 15.21
CA GLU A 252 -21.92 -1.74 14.83
C GLU A 252 -22.30 -1.24 13.41
N ARG A 253 -21.67 -0.17 12.92
CA ARG A 253 -21.91 0.36 11.57
C ARG A 253 -21.05 -0.33 10.51
N TYR A 254 -19.77 -0.54 10.80
CA TYR A 254 -18.80 -1.04 9.82
C TYR A 254 -18.55 -2.55 9.91
N GLY A 255 -18.58 -3.10 11.11
CA GLY A 255 -18.20 -4.48 11.39
C GLY A 255 -16.75 -4.78 11.04
N TYR A 256 -16.53 -6.02 10.63
CA TYR A 256 -15.22 -6.54 10.23
C TYR A 256 -14.80 -6.05 8.84
N GLY A 257 -13.60 -5.45 8.73
CA GLY A 257 -13.10 -5.00 7.42
C GLY A 257 -11.90 -4.08 7.47
N TYR A 258 -11.69 -3.33 6.38
CA TYR A 258 -10.55 -2.45 6.19
C TYR A 258 -10.96 -1.07 5.70
N PHE A 259 -10.48 -0.01 6.35
CA PHE A 259 -10.49 1.34 5.79
C PHE A 259 -9.28 1.53 4.86
N ALA A 260 -9.55 2.03 3.65
CA ALA A 260 -8.55 2.32 2.61
C ALA A 260 -7.60 1.15 2.29
N ASP A 261 -8.09 -0.09 2.45
CA ASP A 261 -7.36 -1.36 2.29
C ASP A 261 -6.18 -1.53 3.27
N TRP A 262 -6.10 -0.70 4.32
CA TRP A 262 -4.91 -0.59 5.17
C TRP A 262 -5.20 -0.65 6.67
N LEU A 263 -6.18 0.12 7.16
CA LEU A 263 -6.53 0.13 8.58
C LEU A 263 -7.59 -0.93 8.85
N HIS A 264 -7.22 -1.97 9.59
CA HIS A 264 -8.01 -3.13 9.92
C HIS A 264 -8.90 -2.88 11.14
N VAL A 265 -10.20 -3.16 10.97
CA VAL A 265 -11.20 -3.22 12.03
C VAL A 265 -11.50 -4.69 12.31
N PRO A 266 -11.08 -5.24 13.47
CA PRO A 266 -11.36 -6.64 13.80
C PRO A 266 -12.86 -6.87 14.01
N ALA A 267 -13.31 -8.11 13.82
CA ALA A 267 -14.69 -8.48 14.11
C ALA A 267 -14.91 -8.40 15.64
N PRO A 268 -15.71 -7.46 16.17
CA PRO A 268 -15.76 -7.20 17.62
C PRO A 268 -16.20 -8.43 18.44
N LEU A 269 -17.16 -9.20 17.92
CA LEU A 269 -17.85 -10.28 18.62
C LEU A 269 -17.46 -11.68 18.12
N ARG A 270 -16.41 -11.78 17.30
CA ARG A 270 -15.89 -13.06 16.80
C ARG A 270 -14.95 -13.68 17.84
N SER A 271 -14.95 -15.00 17.96
CA SER A 271 -14.27 -15.69 19.08
C SER A 271 -12.86 -16.21 18.77
N ASP A 272 -12.53 -16.38 17.48
CA ASP A 272 -11.25 -16.89 16.98
C ASP A 272 -10.25 -15.75 16.62
N HIS A 273 -9.16 -16.07 15.94
CA HIS A 273 -8.00 -15.19 15.68
C HIS A 273 -8.29 -13.89 14.91
N ARG A 274 -9.46 -13.70 14.28
CA ARG A 274 -9.83 -12.38 13.69
C ARG A 274 -10.89 -11.63 14.51
N GLY A 275 -11.14 -12.11 15.73
CA GLY A 275 -11.96 -11.45 16.71
C GLY A 275 -11.15 -10.47 17.56
N LEU A 276 -11.78 -9.38 17.98
CA LEU A 276 -11.13 -8.32 18.77
C LEU A 276 -10.44 -8.87 20.03
N ALA A 277 -11.12 -9.70 20.80
CA ALA A 277 -10.54 -10.24 22.04
C ALA A 277 -9.27 -11.07 21.80
N LYS A 278 -9.20 -11.84 20.71
CA LYS A 278 -7.99 -12.59 20.37
C LYS A 278 -6.86 -11.68 19.89
N SER A 279 -7.18 -10.69 19.05
CA SER A 279 -6.21 -9.68 18.60
C SER A 279 -5.60 -8.92 19.79
N VAL A 280 -6.42 -8.49 20.76
CA VAL A 280 -5.96 -7.87 22.02
C VAL A 280 -5.05 -8.81 22.81
N GLU A 281 -5.45 -10.07 23.00
CA GLU A 281 -4.65 -11.06 23.74
C GLU A 281 -3.27 -11.28 23.10
N GLU A 282 -3.22 -11.41 21.78
CA GLU A 282 -1.99 -11.66 21.01
C GLU A 282 -1.07 -10.43 21.01
N SER A 283 -1.61 -9.23 20.76
CA SER A 283 -0.82 -8.00 20.82
C SER A 283 -0.23 -7.79 22.22
N LEU A 284 -1.04 -7.86 23.27
CA LEU A 284 -0.56 -7.64 24.64
C LEU A 284 0.42 -8.72 25.10
N TYR A 285 0.33 -9.94 24.55
CA TYR A 285 1.34 -10.97 24.77
C TYR A 285 2.69 -10.58 24.12
N ASN A 286 2.68 -10.19 22.85
CA ASN A 286 3.87 -9.77 22.11
C ASN A 286 4.52 -8.52 22.74
N TYR A 287 3.71 -7.53 23.09
CA TYR A 287 4.18 -6.30 23.72
C TYR A 287 4.84 -6.56 25.08
N ARG A 288 4.31 -7.50 25.90
CA ARG A 288 4.96 -7.89 27.17
C ARG A 288 6.33 -8.50 26.94
N ASP A 289 6.47 -9.33 25.92
CA ASP A 289 7.75 -9.96 25.57
C ASP A 289 8.77 -8.89 25.16
N LEU A 290 8.38 -8.00 24.25
CA LEU A 290 9.20 -6.85 23.83
C LEU A 290 9.57 -5.94 25.01
N ARG A 291 8.63 -5.68 25.93
CA ARG A 291 8.87 -4.86 27.13
C ARG A 291 9.81 -5.53 28.13
N ASN A 292 9.81 -6.85 28.23
CA ASN A 292 10.76 -7.56 29.10
C ASN A 292 12.20 -7.45 28.57
N ASP A 293 12.37 -7.50 27.25
CA ASP A 293 13.69 -7.43 26.60
C ASP A 293 14.21 -6.00 26.45
N ALA A 294 13.31 -5.05 26.18
CA ALA A 294 13.63 -3.68 25.82
C ALA A 294 12.66 -2.66 26.46
N PRO A 295 12.60 -2.56 27.80
CA PRO A 295 11.61 -1.73 28.50
C PRO A 295 11.71 -0.24 28.17
N ASP A 296 12.91 0.26 27.86
CA ASP A 296 13.15 1.66 27.49
C ASP A 296 12.46 2.03 26.16
N TYR A 297 12.25 1.05 25.26
CA TYR A 297 11.55 1.20 23.99
C TYR A 297 10.07 0.79 24.08
N GLN A 298 9.63 0.25 25.21
CA GLN A 298 8.26 -0.21 25.44
C GLN A 298 7.67 0.38 26.74
N PRO A 299 7.60 1.72 26.87
CA PRO A 299 7.21 2.41 28.11
C PRO A 299 5.75 2.24 28.54
N LEU A 300 4.83 1.84 27.64
CA LEU A 300 3.41 1.71 28.01
C LEU A 300 3.19 0.60 29.06
N ALA A 301 2.31 0.89 30.01
CA ALA A 301 1.73 -0.15 30.86
C ALA A 301 0.90 -1.11 29.98
N VAL A 302 0.79 -2.38 30.37
CA VAL A 302 0.06 -3.38 29.58
C VAL A 302 -1.26 -3.68 30.26
N TRP A 303 -2.40 -3.55 29.56
CA TRP A 303 -3.69 -3.94 30.13
C TRP A 303 -3.62 -5.38 30.72
N PRO A 304 -4.11 -5.63 31.96
CA PRO A 304 -4.96 -4.77 32.79
C PRO A 304 -4.24 -3.90 33.85
N GLU A 305 -2.96 -3.58 33.66
CA GLU A 305 -2.29 -2.56 34.49
C GLU A 305 -3.05 -1.22 34.41
N PRO A 306 -3.13 -0.42 35.49
CA PRO A 306 -3.76 0.90 35.45
C PRO A 306 -3.15 1.80 34.37
N GLY A 307 -3.99 2.37 33.50
CA GLY A 307 -3.53 3.13 32.34
C GLY A 307 -2.88 2.29 31.24
N GLY A 308 -3.08 0.97 31.27
CA GLY A 308 -2.52 0.04 30.30
C GLY A 308 -3.02 0.29 28.88
N PHE A 309 -2.16 0.03 27.91
CA PHE A 309 -2.51 0.05 26.50
C PHE A 309 -3.50 -1.08 26.18
N LEU A 310 -4.57 -0.73 25.48
CA LEU A 310 -5.60 -1.64 24.95
C LEU A 310 -5.72 -1.42 23.43
N PRO A 311 -5.09 -2.25 22.59
CA PRO A 311 -5.11 -2.13 21.13
C PRO A 311 -6.44 -2.62 20.56
N VAL A 312 -7.02 -1.90 19.61
CA VAL A 312 -8.30 -2.28 18.98
C VAL A 312 -8.34 -2.21 17.46
N LEU A 313 -7.42 -1.46 16.85
CA LEU A 313 -7.23 -1.43 15.40
C LEU A 313 -5.76 -1.72 15.09
N GLU A 314 -5.51 -2.23 13.89
CA GLU A 314 -4.17 -2.54 13.39
C GLU A 314 -4.03 -2.05 11.95
N THR A 315 -2.84 -1.67 11.52
CA THR A 315 -2.54 -1.40 10.11
C THR A 315 -1.91 -2.61 9.43
N GLN A 316 -1.94 -2.69 8.10
CA GLN A 316 -1.17 -3.72 7.36
C GLN A 316 0.34 -3.70 7.67
N GLY A 317 0.88 -2.57 8.15
CA GLY A 317 2.26 -2.45 8.62
C GLY A 317 2.52 -3.09 9.99
N GLY A 318 1.47 -3.43 10.73
CA GLY A 318 1.51 -3.89 12.11
C GLY A 318 1.57 -2.76 13.13
N ASP A 319 1.17 -1.53 12.75
CA ASP A 319 0.98 -0.44 13.71
C ASP A 319 -0.37 -0.62 14.40
N GLU A 320 -0.41 -0.38 15.71
CA GLU A 320 -1.63 -0.59 16.50
C GLU A 320 -2.20 0.74 16.97
N ILE A 321 -3.52 0.84 17.00
CA ILE A 321 -4.25 1.99 17.54
C ILE A 321 -5.16 1.48 18.66
N GLY A 322 -5.14 2.18 19.77
CA GLY A 322 -5.90 1.79 20.95
C GLY A 322 -6.07 2.93 21.93
N TRP A 323 -6.30 2.56 23.18
CA TRP A 323 -6.43 3.52 24.27
C TRP A 323 -5.48 3.23 25.41
N LEU A 324 -5.17 4.25 26.20
CA LEU A 324 -4.67 4.06 27.56
C LEU A 324 -5.86 4.03 28.51
N THR A 325 -6.03 2.94 29.27
CA THR A 325 -7.20 2.75 30.13
C THR A 325 -7.13 3.57 31.42
N LEU A 326 -7.20 4.89 31.28
CA LEU A 326 -7.13 5.89 32.34
C LEU A 326 -8.53 6.43 32.67
N GLY A 327 -9.09 6.04 33.80
CA GLY A 327 -10.44 6.47 34.20
C GLY A 327 -11.54 5.66 33.51
N GLU A 328 -12.65 6.32 33.19
CA GLU A 328 -13.81 5.68 32.56
C GLU A 328 -13.60 5.48 31.05
N PRO A 329 -14.16 4.42 30.44
CA PRO A 329 -13.94 4.09 29.02
C PRO A 329 -14.12 5.25 28.04
N ASP A 330 -15.17 6.06 28.17
CA ASP A 330 -15.43 7.18 27.26
C ASP A 330 -14.44 8.35 27.40
N GLU A 331 -13.55 8.32 28.39
CA GLU A 331 -12.51 9.34 28.63
C GLU A 331 -11.10 8.84 28.31
N TRP A 332 -10.95 7.58 27.90
CA TRP A 332 -9.64 7.02 27.65
C TRP A 332 -8.96 7.73 26.47
N PRO A 333 -7.71 8.22 26.63
CA PRO A 333 -7.01 8.87 25.52
C PRO A 333 -6.58 7.84 24.47
N VAL A 334 -6.80 8.19 23.21
CA VAL A 334 -6.35 7.40 22.05
C VAL A 334 -4.84 7.46 21.95
N ILE A 335 -4.19 6.37 21.55
CA ILE A 335 -2.75 6.32 21.31
C ILE A 335 -2.45 5.42 20.11
N VAL A 336 -1.38 5.75 19.40
CA VAL A 336 -0.82 4.96 18.30
C VAL A 336 0.49 4.32 18.77
N TYR A 337 0.62 3.02 18.57
CA TYR A 337 1.83 2.25 18.78
C TYR A 337 2.40 1.84 17.40
N PRO A 338 3.34 2.62 16.86
CA PRO A 338 3.97 2.31 15.57
C PRO A 338 4.95 1.15 15.73
N ARG A 339 5.00 0.24 14.75
CA ARG A 339 5.86 -0.95 14.82
C ARG A 339 7.35 -0.63 14.72
N HIS A 340 7.67 0.41 13.95
CA HIS A 340 9.04 0.73 13.52
C HIS A 340 9.55 2.05 14.09
N ASN A 341 8.88 2.60 15.10
CA ASN A 341 9.28 3.85 15.74
C ASN A 341 8.89 3.83 17.23
N ASP A 342 9.42 4.77 17.99
CA ASP A 342 8.99 4.99 19.36
C ASP A 342 7.56 5.54 19.37
N GLN A 343 6.76 5.14 20.37
CA GLN A 343 5.41 5.66 20.53
C GLN A 343 5.41 7.15 20.90
N GLY A 344 4.51 7.90 20.28
CA GLY A 344 4.26 9.30 20.60
C GLY A 344 3.42 9.49 21.88
N PRO A 345 3.14 10.75 22.26
CA PRO A 345 2.20 11.05 23.34
C PRO A 345 0.76 10.61 22.97
N PRO A 346 -0.12 10.42 23.95
CA PRO A 346 -1.53 10.19 23.69
C PRO A 346 -2.15 11.34 22.90
N LEU A 347 -3.07 11.01 22.01
CA LEU A 347 -3.72 11.92 21.09
C LEU A 347 -4.95 12.55 21.75
N THR A 348 -5.26 13.77 21.30
CA THR A 348 -6.48 14.47 21.72
C THR A 348 -7.63 14.14 20.77
N GLY A 349 -8.77 13.72 21.32
CA GLY A 349 -9.99 13.50 20.56
C GLY A 349 -10.44 12.05 20.58
N LEU A 350 -11.43 11.77 19.74
CA LEU A 350 -12.06 10.47 19.61
C LEU A 350 -11.33 9.59 18.58
N LEU A 351 -11.42 8.27 18.73
CA LEU A 351 -10.88 7.31 17.75
C LEU A 351 -11.49 7.56 16.36
N THR A 352 -12.78 7.88 16.33
CA THR A 352 -13.50 8.16 15.08
C THR A 352 -12.94 9.38 14.35
N ASP A 353 -12.57 10.43 15.10
CA ASP A 353 -11.97 11.63 14.51
C ASP A 353 -10.55 11.37 14.00
N LEU A 354 -9.78 10.50 14.69
CA LEU A 354 -8.48 10.04 14.21
C LEU A 354 -8.61 9.32 12.87
N ILE A 355 -9.53 8.35 12.76
CA ILE A 355 -9.77 7.62 11.50
C ILE A 355 -10.16 8.60 10.40
N LEU A 356 -11.01 9.58 10.70
CA LEU A 356 -11.46 10.58 9.75
C LEU A 356 -10.32 11.48 9.25
N GLU A 357 -9.48 12.00 10.15
CA GLU A 357 -8.30 12.80 9.78
C GLU A 357 -7.25 11.98 9.04
N TRP A 358 -7.11 10.69 9.37
CA TRP A 358 -6.23 9.78 8.64
C TRP A 358 -6.74 9.51 7.22
N LEU A 359 -8.04 9.25 7.05
CA LEU A 359 -8.67 9.10 5.73
C LEU A 359 -8.57 10.36 4.86
N ARG A 360 -8.51 11.54 5.48
CA ARG A 360 -8.25 12.81 4.79
C ARG A 360 -6.79 13.01 4.39
N GLY A 361 -5.90 12.17 4.89
CA GLY A 361 -4.46 12.37 4.76
C GLY A 361 -3.96 13.57 5.57
N ASN A 362 -4.69 14.02 6.60
CA ASN A 362 -4.30 15.13 7.47
C ASN A 362 -3.60 14.68 8.75
N PHE A 363 -3.83 13.42 9.17
CA PHE A 363 -3.21 12.87 10.36
C PHE A 363 -1.74 12.52 10.12
N THR A 364 -0.87 13.01 11.01
CA THR A 364 0.56 12.71 11.02
C THR A 364 1.03 12.49 12.45
N THR A 365 1.69 11.36 12.70
CA THR A 365 2.49 11.11 13.90
C THR A 365 3.72 10.32 13.48
N ASP A 366 4.83 10.50 14.18
CA ASP A 366 6.09 9.84 13.85
C ASP A 366 5.89 8.32 13.80
N GLY A 367 6.36 7.68 12.72
CA GLY A 367 6.30 6.24 12.52
C GLY A 367 4.94 5.67 12.12
N PHE A 368 3.88 6.48 12.06
CA PHE A 368 2.57 6.02 11.57
C PHE A 368 2.33 6.50 10.14
N VAL A 369 1.98 5.57 9.26
CA VAL A 369 1.86 5.87 7.84
C VAL A 369 0.71 6.85 7.55
N ARG A 370 1.04 7.92 6.84
CA ARG A 370 0.07 8.86 6.29
C ARG A 370 -0.64 8.22 5.09
N LEU A 371 -1.96 8.27 5.07
CA LEU A 371 -2.70 7.80 3.90
C LEU A 371 -2.41 8.71 2.69
N PHE A 372 -2.00 8.10 1.58
CA PHE A 372 -1.98 8.80 0.30
C PHE A 372 -3.40 9.03 -0.19
N VAL A 373 -3.77 10.29 -0.31
CA VAL A 373 -5.05 10.70 -0.87
C VAL A 373 -4.76 11.42 -2.18
N ASP A 374 -5.20 10.83 -3.30
CA ASP A 374 -5.07 11.50 -4.58
C ASP A 374 -5.98 12.75 -4.60
N GLU A 375 -5.41 13.94 -4.72
CA GLU A 375 -6.18 15.19 -4.81
C GLU A 375 -7.19 15.21 -5.98
N ALA A 376 -6.87 14.50 -7.08
CA ALA A 376 -7.74 14.43 -8.25
C ALA A 376 -8.92 13.46 -8.04
N ASP A 377 -8.73 12.44 -7.22
CA ASP A 377 -9.79 11.52 -6.82
C ASP A 377 -9.54 10.89 -5.44
N PRO A 378 -9.86 11.62 -4.36
CA PRO A 378 -9.61 11.14 -3.00
C PRO A 378 -10.45 9.90 -2.68
N PHE A 379 -11.59 9.74 -3.36
CA PHE A 379 -12.62 8.76 -3.06
C PHE A 379 -12.36 7.37 -3.61
N GLU A 380 -11.39 7.23 -4.51
CA GLU A 380 -10.88 5.93 -4.94
C GLU A 380 -10.20 5.18 -3.79
N THR A 381 -9.40 5.90 -2.99
CA THR A 381 -8.69 5.31 -1.86
C THR A 381 -9.55 5.28 -0.59
N ILE A 382 -10.42 6.27 -0.39
CA ILE A 382 -11.25 6.40 0.82
C ILE A 382 -12.49 5.50 0.72
N ARG A 383 -12.33 4.21 1.00
CA ARG A 383 -13.40 3.20 0.99
C ARG A 383 -13.30 2.26 2.19
N PHE A 384 -14.37 1.52 2.46
CA PHE A 384 -14.37 0.42 3.42
C PHE A 384 -14.61 -0.89 2.69
N GLU A 385 -13.72 -1.85 2.88
CA GLU A 385 -13.89 -3.22 2.39
C GLU A 385 -14.36 -4.09 3.55
N GLY A 386 -15.66 -4.40 3.57
CA GLY A 386 -16.26 -5.29 4.55
C GLY A 386 -15.93 -6.75 4.24
N VAL A 387 -15.38 -7.46 5.21
CA VAL A 387 -15.05 -8.88 5.06
C VAL A 387 -16.20 -9.71 5.60
N SER A 388 -16.90 -10.40 4.71
CA SER A 388 -17.90 -11.39 5.10
C SER A 388 -17.21 -12.64 5.66
N PRO A 389 -17.85 -13.39 6.57
CA PRO A 389 -17.35 -14.72 6.92
C PRO A 389 -17.28 -15.53 5.62
N ALA A 390 -16.11 -16.08 5.31
CA ALA A 390 -16.00 -17.04 4.22
C ALA A 390 -17.03 -18.15 4.50
N PRO A 391 -17.78 -18.64 3.49
CA PRO A 391 -18.56 -19.85 3.70
C PRO A 391 -17.59 -20.92 4.19
N GLU A 392 -17.85 -21.48 5.38
CA GLU A 392 -17.13 -22.64 5.87
C GLU A 392 -17.05 -23.64 4.71
N GLN A 393 -15.82 -23.98 4.30
CA GLN A 393 -15.64 -25.13 3.41
C GLN A 393 -16.14 -26.35 4.19
N ALA A 394 -17.35 -26.77 3.86
CA ALA A 394 -18.02 -27.95 4.40
C ALA A 394 -17.26 -29.24 4.11
#